data_AF-A0A1Q9BQT9-F1
#
_entry.id   AF-A0A1Q9BQT9-F1
#
_cell.length_a   1.000
_cell.length_b   1.000
_cell.length_c   1.000
_cell.angle_alpha   90.00
_cell.angle_beta   90.00
_cell.angle_gamma   90.00
#
_symmetry.space_group_name_H-M   'P 1'
#
loop_
_entity.id
_entity.type
_entity.pdbx_description
1 polymer ?
#
loop_
_entity_poly.entity_id
_entity_poly.type
_entity_poly.pdbx_seq_one_letter_code
_entity_poly.pdbx_strand_id
1 'polypeptide(L)'
;MSQPRGGVEGLHPQQLARIRKGVFGLSESPRMWYDRLSNVLLGEVFNIDNKVYRLRPSPLDPCVLMLLENGEAGEPSAYLAIHVDDILVVAPPLVNENLRKRIGALFPVDDWIIDSFEYTGSFIRNDKDGVFINQANFVEGRLFRVDVPRQQPGYEPATYEQEVDNRSLIGALSWLGSQSRPDLQCGVALSQQLQRAPLTQDVRFVNGLTSRAEEHKDQGIYLRNIDLDKAIFVAFHDAAWANAELEDAEEDFKLTPEEIEAKTYNDLYTDLRPRKAKRSGSKVASQIGHLVMMFDEKILRGERCQGSVMEWKSQSCKRVCRSTFGAETMAAIEGLEGGQYMRALLGSLLAGKLVNHETARQRWRLLCATDCKSLYDHLHKTGTGKIAADRRLAIDLAALRQELIAEKWVSKMPLQWIPTA
;
A
#
# COMPACT_ATOMS: atom_id res chain seq x y z
N MET A 1 -36.33 -23.56 9.05
CA MET A 1 -36.45 -22.30 8.28
C MET A 1 -37.68 -21.57 8.80
N SER A 2 -37.49 -20.39 9.38
CA SER A 2 -38.56 -19.52 9.86
C SER A 2 -38.32 -18.12 9.30
N GLN A 3 -39.34 -17.27 9.31
CA GLN A 3 -39.16 -15.86 8.94
C GLN A 3 -38.09 -15.15 9.82
N PRO A 4 -37.49 -14.05 9.33
CA PRO A 4 -36.56 -13.23 10.11
C PRO A 4 -37.19 -12.69 11.39
N ARG A 5 -36.35 -12.36 12.39
CA ARG A 5 -36.78 -11.74 13.66
C ARG A 5 -37.44 -10.38 13.35
N GLY A 6 -38.76 -10.36 13.34
CA GLY A 6 -39.59 -9.21 12.94
C GLY A 6 -40.80 -9.63 12.10
N GLY A 7 -40.75 -10.79 11.45
CA GLY A 7 -41.78 -11.24 10.52
C GLY A 7 -41.87 -10.32 9.29
N VAL A 8 -42.67 -10.72 8.31
CA VAL A 8 -43.08 -9.86 7.21
C VAL A 8 -44.57 -9.63 7.36
N GLU A 9 -44.99 -8.36 7.38
CA GLU A 9 -46.38 -7.99 7.56
C GLU A 9 -47.28 -8.71 6.54
N GLY A 10 -48.36 -9.33 7.03
CA GLY A 10 -49.30 -10.08 6.20
C GLY A 10 -48.87 -11.50 5.81
N LEU A 11 -47.69 -12.00 6.24
CA LEU A 11 -47.26 -13.37 5.99
C LEU A 11 -47.31 -14.23 7.26
N HIS A 12 -47.77 -15.48 7.12
CA HIS A 12 -47.81 -16.44 8.23
C HIS A 12 -46.36 -16.80 8.67
N PRO A 13 -46.05 -16.93 9.97
CA PRO A 13 -44.67 -17.12 10.47
C PRO A 13 -43.91 -18.33 9.90
N GLN A 14 -44.61 -19.33 9.38
CA GLN A 14 -44.05 -20.52 8.74
C GLN A 14 -43.92 -20.41 7.20
N GLN A 15 -44.41 -19.34 6.59
CA GLN A 15 -44.22 -19.11 5.16
C GLN A 15 -42.77 -18.72 4.88
N LEU A 16 -42.21 -19.32 3.84
CA LEU A 16 -40.86 -19.04 3.36
C LEU A 16 -40.90 -17.92 2.33
N ALA A 17 -40.05 -16.90 2.51
CA ALA A 17 -39.85 -15.84 1.53
C ALA A 17 -38.62 -16.14 0.69
N ARG A 18 -38.76 -16.13 -0.65
CA ARG A 18 -37.63 -16.24 -1.58
C ARG A 18 -37.15 -14.85 -1.96
N ILE A 19 -35.90 -14.53 -1.61
CA ILE A 19 -35.24 -13.30 -2.03
C ILE A 19 -35.04 -13.34 -3.56
N ARG A 20 -35.45 -12.27 -4.26
CA ARG A 20 -35.33 -12.13 -5.73
C ARG A 20 -34.33 -11.06 -6.17
N LYS A 21 -33.80 -10.26 -5.25
CA LYS A 21 -32.85 -9.15 -5.48
C LYS A 21 -31.81 -9.15 -4.36
N GLY A 22 -30.68 -8.48 -4.56
CA GLY A 22 -29.75 -8.22 -3.45
C GLY A 22 -30.46 -7.47 -2.33
N VAL A 23 -30.29 -7.95 -1.10
CA VAL A 23 -30.75 -7.31 0.13
C VAL A 23 -29.59 -7.21 1.12
N PHE A 24 -29.66 -6.26 2.04
CA PHE A 24 -28.64 -6.13 3.09
C PHE A 24 -28.49 -7.43 3.88
N GLY A 25 -27.24 -7.80 4.18
CA GLY A 25 -26.89 -9.01 4.94
C GLY A 25 -26.57 -10.24 4.10
N LEU A 26 -26.81 -10.23 2.78
CA LEU A 26 -26.28 -11.27 1.90
C LEU A 26 -24.82 -10.96 1.53
N SER A 27 -23.97 -11.99 1.56
CA SER A 27 -22.55 -11.91 1.17
C SER A 27 -22.34 -11.41 -0.26
N GLU A 28 -23.27 -11.71 -1.16
CA GLU A 28 -23.21 -11.42 -2.59
C GLU A 28 -23.83 -10.06 -2.96
N SER A 29 -24.60 -9.44 -2.06
CA SER A 29 -25.31 -8.18 -2.35
C SER A 29 -24.41 -7.04 -2.82
N PRO A 30 -23.24 -6.78 -2.20
CA PRO A 30 -22.33 -5.73 -2.68
C PRO A 30 -21.88 -5.96 -4.12
N ARG A 31 -21.58 -7.22 -4.47
CA ARG A 31 -21.16 -7.60 -5.82
C ARG A 31 -22.30 -7.44 -6.82
N MET A 32 -23.50 -7.91 -6.47
CA MET A 32 -24.69 -7.76 -7.32
C MET A 32 -25.03 -6.29 -7.60
N TRP A 33 -24.84 -5.42 -6.59
CA TRP A 33 -25.03 -3.99 -6.75
C TRP A 33 -23.99 -3.39 -7.68
N TYR A 34 -22.71 -3.67 -7.45
CA TYR A 34 -21.61 -3.22 -8.31
C TYR A 34 -21.81 -3.66 -9.77
N ASP A 35 -22.14 -4.93 -10.02
CA ASP A 35 -22.35 -5.45 -11.36
C ASP A 35 -23.53 -4.73 -12.05
N ARG A 36 -24.59 -4.39 -11.31
CA ARG A 36 -25.69 -3.59 -11.86
C ARG A 36 -25.26 -2.17 -12.19
N LEU A 37 -24.61 -1.49 -11.24
CA LEU A 37 -24.17 -0.10 -11.36
C LEU A 37 -23.20 0.05 -12.54
N SER A 38 -22.15 -0.75 -12.56
CA SER A 38 -21.12 -0.74 -13.60
C SER A 38 -21.70 -1.06 -14.99
N ASN A 39 -22.55 -2.08 -15.14
CA ASN A 39 -23.13 -2.43 -16.44
C ASN A 39 -24.00 -1.31 -17.03
N VAL A 40 -24.79 -0.64 -16.19
CA VAL A 40 -25.58 0.53 -16.63
C VAL A 40 -24.64 1.65 -17.04
N LEU A 41 -23.67 2.03 -16.20
CA LEU A 41 -22.72 3.11 -16.51
C LEU A 41 -21.90 2.85 -17.78
N LEU A 42 -21.48 1.61 -18.02
CA LEU A 42 -20.74 1.20 -19.22
C LEU A 42 -21.59 1.19 -20.50
N GLY A 43 -22.92 1.04 -20.36
CA GLY A 43 -23.87 1.13 -21.46
C GLY A 43 -24.28 2.56 -21.83
N GLU A 44 -24.00 3.53 -20.96
CA GLU A 44 -24.37 4.93 -21.16
C GLU A 44 -23.50 5.64 -22.21
N VAL A 45 -24.12 6.62 -22.86
CA VAL A 45 -23.47 7.55 -23.78
C VAL A 45 -23.61 8.95 -23.20
N PHE A 46 -22.47 9.58 -22.90
CA PHE A 46 -22.42 10.91 -22.32
C PHE A 46 -22.14 11.92 -23.42
N ASN A 47 -23.06 12.86 -23.63
CA ASN A 47 -22.88 13.97 -24.57
C ASN A 47 -22.48 15.22 -23.78
N ILE A 48 -21.24 15.66 -23.92
CA ILE A 48 -20.68 16.80 -23.18
C ILE A 48 -19.97 17.70 -24.19
N ASP A 49 -20.37 18.97 -24.26
CA ASP A 49 -19.79 19.98 -25.16
C ASP A 49 -19.67 19.50 -26.63
N ASN A 50 -20.77 19.00 -27.20
CA ASN A 50 -20.84 18.43 -28.56
C ASN A 50 -19.93 17.24 -28.84
N LYS A 51 -19.30 16.65 -27.82
CA LYS A 51 -18.53 15.43 -27.92
C LYS A 51 -19.27 14.25 -27.28
N VAL A 52 -19.00 13.07 -27.82
CA VAL A 52 -19.58 11.81 -27.35
C VAL A 52 -18.55 11.09 -26.52
N TYR A 53 -18.92 10.66 -25.32
CA TYR A 53 -18.07 9.94 -24.40
C TYR A 53 -18.70 8.63 -23.95
N ARG A 54 -17.86 7.65 -23.62
CA ARG A 54 -18.25 6.37 -23.04
C ARG A 54 -17.30 5.98 -21.93
N LEU A 55 -17.84 5.32 -20.92
CA LEU A 55 -17.05 4.76 -19.83
C LEU A 55 -16.43 3.42 -20.27
N ARG A 56 -15.17 3.21 -19.86
CA ARG A 56 -14.43 1.96 -20.02
C ARG A 56 -13.71 1.62 -18.72
N PRO A 57 -13.71 0.35 -18.28
CA PRO A 57 -12.95 -0.03 -17.09
C PRO A 57 -11.45 0.16 -17.32
N SER A 58 -10.73 0.58 -16.29
CA SER A 58 -9.28 0.56 -16.27
C SER A 58 -8.79 -0.89 -16.37
N PRO A 59 -7.75 -1.15 -17.17
CA PRO A 59 -7.22 -2.51 -17.35
C PRO A 59 -6.54 -3.07 -16.10
N LEU A 60 -6.11 -2.20 -15.17
CA LEU A 60 -5.42 -2.59 -13.94
C LEU A 60 -6.32 -2.48 -12.70
N ASP A 61 -7.43 -1.75 -12.78
CA ASP A 61 -8.44 -1.69 -11.74
C ASP A 61 -9.85 -1.58 -12.35
N PRO A 62 -10.60 -2.68 -12.46
CA PRO A 62 -11.93 -2.68 -13.06
C PRO A 62 -12.95 -1.79 -12.33
N CYS A 63 -12.70 -1.42 -11.07
CA CYS A 63 -13.55 -0.54 -10.28
C CYS A 63 -13.30 0.95 -10.59
N VAL A 64 -12.25 1.27 -11.35
CA VAL A 64 -11.98 2.60 -11.89
C VAL A 64 -12.44 2.65 -13.34
N LEU A 65 -13.48 3.43 -13.64
CA LEU A 65 -13.98 3.67 -14.99
C LEU A 65 -13.39 4.96 -15.55
N MET A 66 -12.92 4.92 -16.79
CA MET A 66 -12.32 6.03 -17.53
C MET A 66 -13.34 6.56 -18.54
N LEU A 67 -13.56 7.87 -18.55
CA LEU A 67 -14.42 8.54 -19.52
C LEU A 67 -13.62 8.87 -20.78
N LEU A 68 -13.89 8.15 -21.87
CA LEU A 68 -13.12 8.23 -23.11
C LEU A 68 -13.98 8.78 -24.26
N GLU A 69 -13.40 9.67 -25.06
CA GLU A 69 -14.05 10.20 -26.27
C GLU A 69 -14.32 9.05 -27.25
N ASN A 70 -15.58 8.92 -27.70
CA ASN A 70 -16.10 7.79 -28.49
C ASN A 70 -15.91 6.38 -27.88
N GLY A 71 -15.41 6.29 -26.64
CA GLY A 71 -15.00 5.04 -26.00
C GLY A 71 -13.68 4.46 -26.55
N GLU A 72 -12.88 5.28 -27.22
CA GLU A 72 -11.59 4.90 -27.81
C GLU A 72 -10.43 5.23 -26.86
N ALA A 73 -9.34 4.47 -26.96
CA ALA A 73 -8.18 4.71 -26.12
C ALA A 73 -7.55 6.07 -26.40
N GLY A 74 -7.31 6.84 -25.35
CA GLY A 74 -6.78 8.19 -25.37
C GLY A 74 -6.77 8.74 -23.95
N GLU A 75 -6.40 10.01 -23.78
CA GLU A 75 -6.43 10.65 -22.46
C GLU A 75 -7.87 10.73 -21.93
N PRO A 76 -8.17 10.08 -20.78
CA PRO A 76 -9.51 10.16 -20.22
C PRO A 76 -9.86 11.57 -19.78
N SER A 77 -11.09 11.99 -20.08
CA SER A 77 -11.61 13.29 -19.64
C SER A 77 -12.11 13.27 -18.19
N ALA A 78 -12.29 12.08 -17.61
CA ALA A 78 -12.68 11.87 -16.22
C ALA A 78 -12.41 10.43 -15.77
N TYR A 79 -12.42 10.23 -14.45
CA TYR A 79 -12.39 8.93 -13.80
C TYR A 79 -13.55 8.81 -12.82
N LEU A 80 -14.14 7.62 -12.74
CA LEU A 80 -15.10 7.25 -11.71
C LEU A 80 -14.51 6.06 -10.95
N ALA A 81 -14.17 6.21 -9.68
CA ALA A 81 -13.85 5.10 -8.81
C ALA A 81 -15.11 4.67 -8.05
N ILE A 82 -15.42 3.38 -8.08
CA ILE A 82 -16.63 2.83 -7.47
C ILE A 82 -16.23 1.86 -6.36
N HIS A 83 -16.71 2.11 -5.15
CA HIS A 83 -16.59 1.18 -4.04
C HIS A 83 -17.98 0.82 -3.52
N VAL A 84 -18.50 -0.32 -3.97
CA VAL A 84 -19.87 -0.77 -3.68
C VAL A 84 -20.90 0.30 -4.07
N ASP A 85 -21.39 1.09 -3.11
CA ASP A 85 -22.37 2.15 -3.26
C ASP A 85 -21.77 3.56 -3.33
N ASP A 86 -20.51 3.73 -2.94
CA ASP A 86 -19.80 5.00 -3.05
C ASP A 86 -19.24 5.23 -4.46
N ILE A 87 -19.42 6.43 -5.01
CA ILE A 87 -18.89 6.84 -6.31
C ILE A 87 -18.03 8.09 -6.14
N LEU A 88 -16.74 7.97 -6.42
CA LEU A 88 -15.80 9.08 -6.50
C LEU A 88 -15.65 9.52 -7.96
N VAL A 89 -15.91 10.80 -8.24
CA VAL A 89 -15.77 11.39 -9.59
C VAL A 89 -14.58 12.35 -9.61
N VAL A 90 -13.62 12.08 -10.49
CA VAL A 90 -12.45 12.93 -10.75
C VAL A 90 -12.56 13.48 -12.17
N ALA A 91 -12.83 14.77 -12.31
CA ALA A 91 -13.07 15.39 -13.62
C ALA A 91 -12.91 16.92 -13.56
N PRO A 92 -12.60 17.59 -14.68
CA PRO A 92 -12.72 19.04 -14.80
C PRO A 92 -14.15 19.52 -14.50
N PRO A 93 -14.36 20.76 -14.03
CA PRO A 93 -15.66 21.23 -13.51
C PRO A 93 -16.86 20.97 -14.44
N LEU A 94 -16.74 21.28 -15.73
CA LEU A 94 -17.82 21.09 -16.71
C LEU A 94 -18.17 19.61 -16.91
N VAL A 95 -17.16 18.75 -17.05
CA VAL A 95 -17.34 17.30 -17.23
C VAL A 95 -17.92 16.69 -15.95
N ASN A 96 -17.42 17.14 -14.79
CA ASN A 96 -17.88 16.71 -13.47
C ASN A 96 -19.39 16.97 -13.29
N GLU A 97 -19.85 18.21 -13.54
CA GLU A 97 -21.27 18.58 -13.43
C GLU A 97 -22.16 17.73 -14.33
N ASN A 98 -21.77 17.53 -15.60
CA ASN A 98 -22.53 16.71 -16.54
C ASN A 98 -22.60 15.23 -16.12
N LEU A 99 -21.48 14.67 -15.66
CA LEU A 99 -21.44 13.30 -15.14
C LEU A 99 -22.36 13.15 -13.93
N ARG A 100 -22.24 14.02 -12.92
CA ARG A 100 -23.06 13.96 -11.71
C ARG A 100 -24.54 14.07 -12.01
N LYS A 101 -24.94 15.00 -12.89
CA LYS A 101 -26.33 15.16 -13.33
C LYS A 101 -26.85 13.91 -14.04
N ARG A 102 -26.06 13.30 -14.93
CA ARG A 102 -26.48 12.09 -15.63
C ARG A 102 -26.57 10.89 -14.70
N ILE A 103 -25.58 10.70 -13.82
CA ILE A 103 -25.56 9.61 -12.84
C ILE A 103 -26.72 9.74 -11.87
N GLY A 104 -26.99 10.95 -11.34
CA GLY A 104 -28.13 11.22 -10.46
C GLY A 104 -29.50 11.05 -11.11
N ALA A 105 -29.58 11.05 -12.45
CA ALA A 105 -30.80 10.70 -13.18
C ALA A 105 -30.98 9.17 -13.35
N LEU A 106 -29.89 8.41 -13.30
CA LEU A 106 -29.87 6.95 -13.47
C LEU A 106 -30.03 6.21 -12.14
N PHE A 107 -29.52 6.80 -11.06
CA PHE A 107 -29.49 6.20 -9.73
C PHE A 107 -29.96 7.20 -8.67
N PRO A 108 -30.57 6.72 -7.58
CA PRO A 108 -30.93 7.56 -6.45
C PRO A 108 -29.65 7.96 -5.70
N VAL A 109 -29.04 9.07 -6.10
CA VAL A 109 -27.90 9.69 -5.41
C VAL A 109 -28.44 10.80 -4.52
N ASP A 110 -28.18 10.72 -3.21
CA ASP A 110 -28.70 11.68 -2.23
C ASP A 110 -28.03 13.05 -2.35
N ASP A 111 -26.70 13.10 -2.33
CA ASP A 111 -25.93 14.34 -2.45
C ASP A 111 -24.54 14.10 -3.06
N TRP A 112 -23.93 15.18 -3.56
CA TRP A 112 -22.58 15.20 -4.09
C TRP A 112 -21.71 16.19 -3.31
N ILE A 113 -20.73 15.67 -2.57
CA ILE A 113 -19.77 16.47 -1.81
C ILE A 113 -18.55 16.77 -2.70
N ILE A 114 -18.07 18.01 -2.70
CA ILE A 114 -17.01 18.49 -3.60
C ILE A 114 -15.78 18.87 -2.78
N ASP A 115 -14.60 18.50 -3.28
CA ASP A 115 -13.25 18.88 -2.81
C ASP A 115 -12.87 18.54 -1.35
N SER A 116 -13.81 18.21 -0.46
CA SER A 116 -13.54 17.86 0.93
C SER A 116 -14.58 16.88 1.43
N PHE A 117 -14.27 15.59 1.44
CA PHE A 117 -15.24 14.51 1.70
C PHE A 117 -14.58 13.27 2.29
N GLU A 118 -15.40 12.38 2.85
CA GLU A 118 -15.01 11.03 3.24
C GLU A 118 -15.28 10.07 2.08
N TYR A 119 -14.33 9.19 1.78
CA TYR A 119 -14.50 8.13 0.79
C TYR A 119 -13.79 6.88 1.27
N THR A 120 -14.50 5.75 1.35
CA THR A 120 -13.94 4.46 1.80
C THR A 120 -13.24 4.51 3.18
N GLY A 121 -13.69 5.40 4.08
CA GLY A 121 -13.10 5.57 5.41
C GLY A 121 -11.81 6.39 5.44
N SER A 122 -11.54 7.16 4.38
CA SER A 122 -10.48 8.16 4.31
C SER A 122 -11.07 9.53 4.01
N PHE A 123 -10.60 10.53 4.75
CA PHE A 123 -10.90 11.92 4.46
C PHE A 123 -9.97 12.41 3.35
N ILE A 124 -10.57 12.90 2.27
CA ILE A 124 -9.88 13.39 1.08
C ILE A 124 -10.20 14.86 0.94
N ARG A 125 -9.15 15.68 0.80
CA ARG A 125 -9.25 17.11 0.52
C ARG A 125 -8.41 17.48 -0.68
N ASN A 126 -9.06 17.97 -1.72
CA ASN A 126 -8.44 18.52 -2.92
C ASN A 126 -8.29 20.04 -2.73
N ASP A 127 -7.05 20.54 -2.82
CA ASP A 127 -6.76 21.96 -2.72
C ASP A 127 -5.71 22.40 -3.77
N LYS A 128 -5.32 23.68 -3.74
CA LYS A 128 -4.39 24.27 -4.71
C LYS A 128 -2.99 23.62 -4.71
N ASP A 129 -2.59 23.00 -3.61
CA ASP A 129 -1.29 22.36 -3.42
C ASP A 129 -1.34 20.86 -3.79
N GLY A 130 -2.54 20.31 -3.99
CA GLY A 130 -2.84 18.95 -4.45
C GLY A 130 -3.88 18.23 -3.59
N VAL A 131 -3.81 16.89 -3.53
CA VAL A 131 -4.77 16.05 -2.79
C VAL A 131 -4.17 15.56 -1.48
N PHE A 132 -4.79 15.94 -0.37
CA PHE A 132 -4.48 15.45 0.96
C PHE A 132 -5.40 14.29 1.36
N ILE A 133 -4.82 13.25 1.98
CA ILE A 133 -5.56 12.08 2.44
C ILE A 133 -5.16 11.78 3.89
N ASN A 134 -6.13 11.76 4.82
CA ASN A 134 -5.91 11.33 6.20
C ASN A 134 -7.09 10.52 6.75
N GLN A 135 -6.95 10.03 7.99
CA GLN A 135 -7.94 9.19 8.65
C GLN A 135 -8.13 9.57 10.13
N ALA A 136 -8.13 10.86 10.44
CA ALA A 136 -8.27 11.36 11.81
C ALA A 136 -9.56 10.85 12.50
N ASN A 137 -10.69 10.87 11.80
CA ASN A 137 -11.98 10.36 12.30
C ASN A 137 -11.92 8.86 12.61
N PHE A 138 -11.18 8.08 11.82
CA PHE A 138 -10.97 6.65 12.10
C PHE A 138 -10.13 6.47 13.37
N VAL A 139 -9.08 7.28 13.55
CA VAL A 139 -8.25 7.24 14.77
C VAL A 139 -9.11 7.48 16.01
N GLU A 140 -9.97 8.50 15.99
CA GLU A 140 -10.83 8.85 17.12
C GLU A 140 -11.94 7.82 17.38
N GLY A 141 -12.52 7.23 16.33
CA GLY A 141 -13.69 6.36 16.44
C GLY A 141 -13.40 4.87 16.53
N ARG A 142 -12.21 4.41 16.11
CA ARG A 142 -11.90 2.97 15.95
C ARG A 142 -10.69 2.49 16.71
N LEU A 143 -9.73 3.36 17.04
CA LEU A 143 -8.60 2.94 17.85
C LEU A 143 -8.99 2.86 19.32
N PHE A 144 -8.38 1.91 20.01
CA PHE A 144 -8.52 1.69 21.44
C PHE A 144 -7.20 1.17 21.99
N ARG A 145 -7.07 1.09 23.31
CA ARG A 145 -5.90 0.49 23.96
C ARG A 145 -6.30 -0.78 24.66
N VAL A 146 -5.48 -1.81 24.49
CA VAL A 146 -5.63 -3.06 25.23
C VAL A 146 -5.21 -2.81 26.69
N ASP A 147 -6.03 -3.21 27.66
CA ASP A 147 -5.66 -3.04 29.06
C ASP A 147 -4.54 -4.02 29.45
N VAL A 148 -3.43 -3.45 29.92
CA VAL A 148 -2.26 -4.19 30.35
C VAL A 148 -1.80 -3.61 31.69
N PRO A 149 -2.05 -4.31 32.81
CA PRO A 149 -1.58 -3.89 34.12
C PRO A 149 -0.08 -3.57 34.12
N ARG A 150 0.31 -2.46 34.75
CA ARG A 150 1.72 -2.02 34.81
C ARG A 150 2.64 -3.08 35.42
N GLN A 151 2.11 -3.87 36.33
CA GLN A 151 2.83 -4.92 37.06
C GLN A 151 2.98 -6.22 36.26
N GLN A 152 2.23 -6.41 35.17
CA GLN A 152 2.29 -7.61 34.35
C GLN A 152 3.69 -7.74 33.71
N PRO A 153 4.40 -8.86 33.87
CA PRO A 153 5.73 -9.02 33.31
C PRO A 153 5.71 -9.03 31.78
N GLY A 154 6.56 -8.21 31.14
CA GLY A 154 6.57 -8.07 29.67
C GLY A 154 6.98 -9.35 28.90
N TYR A 155 7.69 -10.27 29.55
CA TYR A 155 8.20 -11.50 28.94
C TYR A 155 7.23 -12.69 29.06
N GLU A 156 6.10 -12.51 29.74
CA GLU A 156 5.06 -13.53 29.85
C GLU A 156 4.07 -13.43 28.69
N PRO A 157 3.47 -14.55 28.26
CA PRO A 157 2.39 -14.55 27.28
C PRO A 157 1.28 -13.57 27.67
N ALA A 158 0.70 -12.90 26.68
CA ALA A 158 -0.50 -12.12 26.89
C ALA A 158 -1.65 -13.03 27.36
N THR A 159 -2.61 -12.49 28.09
CA THR A 159 -3.84 -13.22 28.42
C THR A 159 -4.67 -13.45 27.16
N TYR A 160 -5.61 -14.40 27.21
CA TYR A 160 -6.49 -14.68 26.07
C TYR A 160 -7.28 -13.44 25.61
N GLU A 161 -7.79 -12.65 26.56
CA GLU A 161 -8.51 -11.40 26.28
C GLU A 161 -7.59 -10.37 25.61
N GLN A 162 -6.38 -10.18 26.15
CA GLN A 162 -5.37 -9.30 25.55
C GLN A 162 -4.99 -9.74 24.14
N GLU A 163 -4.88 -11.04 23.87
CA GLU A 163 -4.58 -11.57 22.54
C GLU A 163 -5.68 -11.24 21.53
N VAL A 164 -6.94 -11.42 21.91
CA VAL A 164 -8.11 -11.13 21.05
C VAL A 164 -8.20 -9.64 20.75
N ASP A 165 -8.07 -8.80 21.77
CA ASP A 165 -8.13 -7.35 21.64
C ASP A 165 -6.94 -6.80 20.84
N ASN A 166 -5.74 -7.30 21.11
CA ASN A 166 -4.53 -6.91 20.39
C ASN A 166 -4.63 -7.23 18.89
N ARG A 167 -5.23 -8.36 18.52
CA ARG A 167 -5.45 -8.71 17.11
C ARG A 167 -6.41 -7.74 16.41
N SER A 168 -7.48 -7.36 17.11
CA SER A 168 -8.43 -6.37 16.60
C SER A 168 -7.78 -5.00 16.43
N LEU A 169 -6.94 -4.59 17.40
CA LEU A 169 -6.18 -3.34 17.34
C LEU A 169 -5.13 -3.33 16.22
N ILE A 170 -4.38 -4.42 16.04
CA ILE A 170 -3.44 -4.60 14.92
C ILE A 170 -4.18 -4.48 13.59
N GLY A 171 -5.38 -5.06 13.46
CA GLY A 171 -6.22 -4.92 12.27
C GLY A 171 -6.58 -3.46 11.96
N ALA A 172 -7.00 -2.71 12.99
CA ALA A 172 -7.31 -1.28 12.85
C ALA A 172 -6.08 -0.44 12.46
N LEU A 173 -4.93 -0.69 13.10
CA LEU A 173 -3.67 -0.02 12.76
C LEU A 173 -3.16 -0.41 11.36
N SER A 174 -3.39 -1.65 10.91
CA SER A 174 -3.04 -2.09 9.56
C SER A 174 -3.85 -1.37 8.49
N TRP A 175 -5.12 -1.08 8.76
CA TRP A 175 -5.91 -0.24 7.87
C TRP A 175 -5.28 1.15 7.74
N LEU A 176 -5.04 1.83 8.86
CA LEU A 176 -4.39 3.16 8.89
C LEU A 176 -3.04 3.17 8.17
N GLY A 177 -2.19 2.20 8.51
CA GLY A 177 -0.85 2.04 7.98
C GLY A 177 -0.83 1.89 6.46
N SER A 178 -1.81 1.19 5.89
CA SER A 178 -1.91 0.93 4.44
C SER A 178 -2.53 2.07 3.63
N GLN A 179 -3.25 3.01 4.27
CA GLN A 179 -4.06 4.00 3.57
C GLN A 179 -3.50 5.43 3.70
N SER A 180 -3.07 5.85 4.89
CA SER A 180 -2.72 7.25 5.14
C SER A 180 -1.53 7.47 6.08
N ARG A 181 -1.06 6.42 6.78
CA ARG A 181 -0.01 6.50 7.81
C ARG A 181 1.18 5.58 7.53
N PRO A 182 1.99 5.86 6.49
CA PRO A 182 3.17 5.04 6.17
C PRO A 182 4.17 4.92 7.32
N ASP A 183 4.20 5.90 8.22
CA ASP A 183 5.07 5.92 9.41
C ASP A 183 4.77 4.81 10.43
N LEU A 184 3.56 4.23 10.38
CA LEU A 184 3.13 3.12 11.23
C LEU A 184 3.40 1.75 10.59
N GLN A 185 3.60 1.69 9.27
CA GLN A 185 3.59 0.45 8.49
C GLN A 185 4.59 -0.59 9.00
N CYS A 186 5.82 -0.19 9.32
CA CYS A 186 6.85 -1.10 9.82
C CYS A 186 6.46 -1.69 11.20
N GLY A 187 6.02 -0.84 12.14
CA GLY A 187 5.59 -1.28 13.47
C GLY A 187 4.40 -2.23 13.41
N VAL A 188 3.44 -1.95 12.53
CA VAL A 188 2.29 -2.84 12.29
C VAL A 188 2.74 -4.17 11.71
N ALA A 189 3.58 -4.17 10.68
CA ALA A 189 4.06 -5.40 10.04
C ALA A 189 4.80 -6.31 11.04
N LEU A 190 5.63 -5.74 11.92
CA LEU A 190 6.28 -6.47 13.00
C LEU A 190 5.28 -7.02 14.02
N SER A 191 4.23 -6.25 14.34
CA SER A 191 3.19 -6.68 15.29
C SER A 191 2.34 -7.83 14.73
N GLN A 192 2.04 -7.81 13.43
CA GLN A 192 1.30 -8.88 12.74
C GLN A 192 2.01 -10.23 12.79
N GLN A 193 3.34 -10.24 12.79
CA GLN A 193 4.13 -11.47 12.90
C GLN A 193 3.97 -12.14 14.28
N LEU A 194 3.72 -11.36 15.32
CA LEU A 194 3.62 -11.82 16.70
C LEU A 194 2.17 -12.07 17.17
N GLN A 195 1.17 -11.80 16.32
CA GLN A 195 -0.24 -11.77 16.72
C GLN A 195 -0.82 -13.12 17.18
N ARG A 196 -0.19 -14.24 16.81
CA ARG A 196 -0.65 -15.60 17.15
C ARG A 196 -0.36 -15.98 18.60
N ALA A 197 0.75 -15.50 19.14
CA ALA A 197 1.19 -15.81 20.49
C ALA A 197 1.97 -14.62 21.08
N PRO A 198 1.32 -13.44 21.22
CA PRO A 198 2.00 -12.24 21.67
C PRO A 198 2.42 -12.37 23.13
N LEU A 199 3.56 -11.80 23.49
CA LEU A 199 3.88 -11.51 24.89
C LEU A 199 3.22 -10.21 25.31
N THR A 200 3.12 -10.01 26.62
CA THR A 200 2.63 -8.77 27.23
C THR A 200 3.36 -7.52 26.68
N GLN A 201 4.68 -7.61 26.46
CA GLN A 201 5.45 -6.50 25.89
C GLN A 201 5.08 -6.20 24.43
N ASP A 202 4.67 -7.21 23.67
CA ASP A 202 4.29 -7.05 22.27
C ASP A 202 2.94 -6.30 22.20
N VAL A 203 2.00 -6.58 23.12
CA VAL A 203 0.76 -5.80 23.28
C VAL A 203 1.06 -4.35 23.68
N ARG A 204 2.02 -4.12 24.60
CA ARG A 204 2.44 -2.76 24.97
C ARG A 204 3.03 -1.99 23.80
N PHE A 205 3.76 -2.66 22.91
CA PHE A 205 4.29 -2.05 21.70
C PHE A 205 3.16 -1.60 20.77
N VAL A 206 2.13 -2.42 20.56
CA VAL A 206 0.93 -2.06 19.77
C VAL A 206 0.17 -0.88 20.40
N ASN A 207 0.02 -0.85 21.73
CA ASN A 207 -0.51 0.32 22.42
C ASN A 207 0.34 1.59 22.19
N GLY A 208 1.67 1.44 22.07
CA GLY A 208 2.56 2.54 21.70
C GLY A 208 2.34 3.06 20.28
N LEU A 209 2.12 2.16 19.31
CA LEU A 209 1.73 2.55 17.94
C LEU A 209 0.40 3.30 17.93
N THR A 210 -0.55 2.89 18.78
CA THR A 210 -1.83 3.58 18.95
C THR A 210 -1.64 5.00 19.48
N SER A 211 -0.82 5.18 20.52
CA SER A 211 -0.49 6.53 21.02
C SER A 211 0.12 7.42 19.94
N ARG A 212 1.03 6.88 19.11
CA ARG A 212 1.63 7.61 17.97
C ARG A 212 0.60 7.92 16.88
N ALA A 213 -0.37 7.03 16.66
CA ALA A 213 -1.47 7.28 15.73
C ALA A 213 -2.33 8.45 16.22
N GLU A 214 -2.69 8.46 17.50
CA GLU A 214 -3.48 9.52 18.16
C GLU A 214 -2.75 10.87 18.21
N GLU A 215 -1.46 10.88 18.58
CA GLU A 215 -0.62 12.09 18.65
C GLU A 215 -0.51 12.80 17.29
N HIS A 216 -0.48 12.02 16.22
CA HIS A 216 -0.33 12.52 14.85
C HIS A 216 -1.57 12.24 13.99
N LYS A 217 -2.76 12.20 14.59
CA LYS A 217 -4.01 11.83 13.90
C LYS A 217 -4.33 12.73 12.71
N ASP A 218 -3.94 14.00 12.77
CA ASP A 218 -4.18 15.00 11.72
C ASP A 218 -3.17 14.87 10.56
N GLN A 219 -2.13 14.07 10.71
CA GLN A 219 -1.16 13.79 9.64
C GLN A 219 -1.71 12.78 8.64
N GLY A 220 -1.22 12.86 7.41
CA GLY A 220 -1.63 12.02 6.31
C GLY A 220 -0.64 12.08 5.15
N ILE A 221 -1.05 11.57 3.98
CA ILE A 221 -0.26 11.64 2.76
C ILE A 221 -0.75 12.76 1.85
N TYR A 222 0.13 13.18 0.95
CA TYR A 222 -0.13 14.27 0.03
C TYR A 222 0.26 13.86 -1.39
N LEU A 223 -0.66 13.98 -2.34
CA LEU A 223 -0.42 13.88 -3.77
C LEU A 223 -0.29 15.30 -4.33
N ARG A 224 0.96 15.74 -4.51
CA ARG A 224 1.31 17.09 -4.94
C ARG A 224 1.05 17.29 -6.43
N ASN A 225 0.77 18.54 -6.80
CA ASN A 225 0.68 18.99 -8.18
C ASN A 225 2.08 18.99 -8.84
N ILE A 226 2.43 17.86 -9.46
CA ILE A 226 3.70 17.67 -10.18
C ILE A 226 3.42 17.71 -11.68
N ASP A 227 4.17 18.53 -12.41
CA ASP A 227 4.16 18.54 -13.88
C ASP A 227 4.61 17.17 -14.41
N LEU A 228 3.68 16.42 -15.00
CA LEU A 228 3.92 15.04 -15.42
C LEU A 228 4.93 14.93 -16.56
N ASP A 229 5.17 15.99 -17.33
CA ASP A 229 6.22 16.00 -18.36
C ASP A 229 7.62 16.17 -17.75
N LYS A 230 7.69 16.59 -16.49
CA LYS A 230 8.90 16.76 -15.69
C LYS A 230 8.95 15.81 -14.49
N ALA A 231 8.10 14.79 -14.46
CA ALA A 231 8.01 13.88 -13.33
C ALA A 231 9.07 12.77 -13.37
N ILE A 232 9.52 12.34 -12.20
CA ILE A 232 10.38 11.17 -11.99
C ILE A 232 9.84 10.34 -10.83
N PHE A 233 9.89 9.02 -10.99
CA PHE A 233 9.66 8.07 -9.89
C PHE A 233 10.98 7.81 -9.16
N VAL A 234 10.92 7.75 -7.83
CA VAL A 234 12.03 7.38 -6.97
C VAL A 234 11.56 6.27 -6.03
N ALA A 235 12.23 5.12 -6.08
CA ALA A 235 11.97 3.99 -5.20
C ALA A 235 13.06 3.91 -4.13
N PHE A 236 12.69 4.24 -2.90
CA PHE A 236 13.52 4.01 -1.72
C PHE A 236 13.28 2.60 -1.20
N HIS A 237 14.33 1.95 -0.73
CA HIS A 237 14.22 0.65 -0.09
C HIS A 237 15.16 0.57 1.11
N ASP A 238 14.81 -0.31 2.04
CA ASP A 238 15.60 -0.60 3.23
C ASP A 238 15.30 -2.04 3.69
N ALA A 239 16.29 -2.69 4.30
CA ALA A 239 16.15 -4.01 4.85
C ALA A 239 16.86 -4.16 6.19
N ALA A 240 16.12 -4.67 7.17
CA ALA A 240 16.71 -5.16 8.40
C ALA A 240 16.81 -6.69 8.33
N TRP A 241 18.03 -7.21 8.31
CA TRP A 241 18.26 -8.65 8.28
C TRP A 241 17.96 -9.28 9.63
N ALA A 242 17.32 -10.44 9.57
CA ALA A 242 17.14 -11.33 10.71
C ALA A 242 16.40 -10.72 11.93
N ASN A 243 15.47 -9.79 11.68
CA ASN A 243 14.73 -9.07 12.72
C ASN A 243 13.21 -9.36 12.72
N ALA A 244 12.73 -10.23 11.83
CA ALA A 244 11.35 -10.65 11.68
C ALA A 244 11.21 -12.17 11.96
N GLU A 245 10.00 -12.65 12.24
CA GLU A 245 9.70 -14.09 12.37
C GLU A 245 8.88 -14.58 11.15
N LEU A 246 9.24 -15.75 10.61
CA LEU A 246 8.50 -16.45 9.54
C LEU A 246 7.92 -17.76 10.09
N GLU A 247 6.62 -18.01 9.94
CA GLU A 247 6.03 -19.29 10.38
C GLU A 247 6.53 -20.51 9.56
N ASP A 248 7.05 -20.30 8.34
CA ASP A 248 7.35 -21.35 7.34
C ASP A 248 8.84 -21.55 6.98
N ALA A 249 9.80 -20.97 7.69
CA ALA A 249 11.23 -21.19 7.37
C ALA A 249 11.65 -22.66 7.63
N GLU A 250 12.48 -23.20 6.72
CA GLU A 250 13.09 -24.54 6.79
C GLU A 250 14.05 -24.66 8.00
N GLU A 251 14.24 -25.86 8.56
CA GLU A 251 14.99 -26.09 9.81
C GLU A 251 16.46 -25.64 9.78
N ASP A 252 17.06 -25.54 8.59
CA ASP A 252 18.47 -25.18 8.35
C ASP A 252 18.76 -23.67 8.46
N PHE A 253 17.74 -22.83 8.70
CA PHE A 253 17.87 -21.36 8.74
C PHE A 253 17.78 -20.77 10.15
N LYS A 254 18.41 -21.43 11.13
CA LYS A 254 18.56 -20.93 12.51
C LYS A 254 19.89 -20.20 12.65
N LEU A 255 19.88 -19.06 13.35
CA LEU A 255 21.12 -18.33 13.70
C LEU A 255 22.06 -19.23 14.50
N THR A 256 23.36 -19.21 14.18
CA THR A 256 24.35 -19.92 15.01
C THR A 256 24.63 -19.16 16.31
N PRO A 257 25.12 -19.84 17.36
CA PRO A 257 25.49 -19.16 18.61
C PRO A 257 26.49 -18.01 18.41
N GLU A 258 27.42 -18.11 17.45
CA GLU A 258 28.39 -17.05 17.16
C GLU A 258 27.75 -15.82 16.47
N GLU A 259 26.77 -16.02 15.59
CA GLU A 259 26.05 -14.93 14.90
C GLU A 259 25.17 -14.12 15.86
N ILE A 260 24.62 -14.77 16.89
CA ILE A 260 23.87 -14.14 17.98
C ILE A 260 24.78 -13.20 18.81
N GLU A 261 26.07 -13.52 18.90
CA GLU A 261 27.04 -12.77 19.71
C GLU A 261 27.57 -11.51 19.01
N ALA A 262 27.54 -11.48 17.67
CA ALA A 262 28.16 -10.45 16.83
C ALA A 262 27.42 -9.10 16.70
N LYS A 263 26.21 -8.96 17.29
CA LYS A 263 25.43 -7.71 17.53
C LYS A 263 25.65 -6.54 16.55
N THR A 264 24.85 -6.47 15.49
CA THR A 264 24.71 -5.26 14.66
C THR A 264 23.44 -4.46 15.01
N TYR A 265 23.66 -3.15 15.17
CA TYR A 265 22.73 -2.02 15.37
C TYR A 265 22.18 -1.76 16.79
N ASN A 266 22.67 -0.66 17.38
CA ASN A 266 22.34 -0.15 18.71
C ASN A 266 21.30 0.99 18.73
N ASP A 267 20.72 1.41 17.61
CA ASP A 267 19.75 2.50 17.61
C ASP A 267 18.45 2.09 16.92
N LEU A 268 17.49 1.62 17.72
CA LEU A 268 16.06 1.95 17.67
C LEU A 268 15.28 1.21 18.78
N TYR A 269 14.42 1.97 19.46
CA TYR A 269 13.43 1.59 20.49
C TYR A 269 13.96 1.03 21.83
N THR A 270 14.32 1.98 22.71
CA THR A 270 14.41 1.90 24.19
C THR A 270 15.44 0.92 24.78
N ASP A 271 16.40 1.48 25.53
CA ASP A 271 17.63 0.91 26.09
C ASP A 271 17.52 -0.23 27.11
N LEU A 272 16.53 -1.13 27.01
CA LEU A 272 16.43 -2.27 27.92
C LEU A 272 16.01 -3.55 27.19
N ARG A 273 16.91 -4.07 26.35
CA ARG A 273 17.34 -5.49 26.29
C ARG A 273 18.07 -5.79 24.97
N PRO A 274 19.12 -6.63 24.96
CA PRO A 274 19.57 -7.26 23.74
C PRO A 274 18.42 -8.12 23.17
N ARG A 275 18.03 -7.90 21.91
CA ARG A 275 17.16 -8.84 21.19
C ARG A 275 17.89 -10.17 21.04
N LYS A 276 17.73 -11.06 22.02
CA LYS A 276 17.97 -12.49 21.83
C LYS A 276 16.81 -13.02 20.99
N ALA A 277 17.08 -13.79 19.94
CA ALA A 277 16.07 -14.61 19.30
C ALA A 277 15.25 -15.29 20.40
N LYS A 278 13.94 -14.97 20.51
CA LYS A 278 13.14 -15.27 21.71
C LYS A 278 13.09 -16.78 22.01
N ARG A 279 13.43 -17.65 21.05
CA ARG A 279 13.53 -19.10 21.22
C ARG A 279 14.60 -19.66 20.28
N SER A 280 15.27 -20.74 20.69
CA SER A 280 16.14 -21.60 19.86
C SER A 280 15.43 -22.27 18.66
N GLY A 281 14.15 -21.97 18.46
CA GLY A 281 13.34 -22.34 17.30
C GLY A 281 12.62 -21.16 16.62
N SER A 282 13.00 -19.91 16.91
CA SER A 282 12.50 -18.75 16.15
C SER A 282 13.07 -18.82 14.73
N LYS A 283 12.17 -18.80 13.76
CA LYS A 283 12.42 -18.90 12.32
C LYS A 283 12.66 -17.50 11.80
N VAL A 284 13.93 -17.10 11.77
CA VAL A 284 14.31 -15.69 11.62
C VAL A 284 14.23 -15.26 10.15
N ALA A 285 13.57 -14.14 9.90
CA ALA A 285 13.33 -13.54 8.60
C ALA A 285 13.87 -12.12 8.55
N SER A 286 14.10 -11.59 7.35
CA SER A 286 14.43 -10.18 7.17
C SER A 286 13.15 -9.37 7.08
N GLN A 287 13.06 -8.22 7.75
CA GLN A 287 12.07 -7.20 7.43
C GLN A 287 12.58 -6.41 6.22
N ILE A 288 11.76 -6.28 5.19
CA ILE A 288 12.04 -5.45 4.02
C ILE A 288 10.97 -4.38 3.88
N GLY A 289 11.35 -3.22 3.36
CA GLY A 289 10.42 -2.15 3.07
C GLY A 289 10.84 -1.35 1.84
N HIS A 290 9.85 -0.72 1.23
CA HIS A 290 10.07 0.23 0.16
C HIS A 290 9.05 1.38 0.23
N LEU A 291 9.42 2.47 -0.40
CA LEU A 291 8.62 3.67 -0.56
C LEU A 291 8.82 4.19 -1.98
N VAL A 292 7.76 4.22 -2.77
CA VAL A 292 7.75 4.80 -4.11
C VAL A 292 7.17 6.20 -4.01
N MET A 293 7.94 7.17 -4.50
CA MET A 293 7.53 8.56 -4.56
C MET A 293 7.64 9.10 -5.98
N MET A 294 6.83 10.10 -6.29
CA MET A 294 6.95 10.90 -7.51
C MET A 294 7.43 12.30 -7.16
N PHE A 295 8.37 12.83 -7.95
CA PHE A 295 8.97 14.15 -7.79
C PHE A 295 9.07 14.89 -9.12
N ASP A 296 9.32 16.20 -9.07
CA ASP A 296 9.84 16.98 -10.21
C ASP A 296 11.32 16.59 -10.46
N GLU A 297 11.74 16.48 -11.72
CA GLU A 297 13.10 16.09 -12.13
C GLU A 297 14.21 17.00 -11.57
N LYS A 298 13.89 18.20 -11.10
CA LYS A 298 14.82 19.07 -10.37
C LYS A 298 15.46 18.39 -9.15
N ILE A 299 14.81 17.37 -8.58
CA ILE A 299 15.40 16.56 -7.49
C ILE A 299 16.74 15.94 -7.89
N LEU A 300 16.92 15.59 -9.16
CA LEU A 300 18.17 15.04 -9.69
C LEU A 300 19.32 16.05 -9.69
N ARG A 301 19.01 17.35 -9.62
CA ARG A 301 19.98 18.45 -9.58
C ARG A 301 20.35 18.83 -8.14
N GLY A 302 19.81 18.10 -7.15
CA GLY A 302 19.99 18.41 -5.72
C GLY A 302 19.08 19.53 -5.23
N GLU A 303 18.09 19.95 -6.02
CA GLU A 303 17.11 20.95 -5.59
C GLU A 303 16.09 20.34 -4.63
N ARG A 304 15.62 21.13 -3.66
CA ARG A 304 14.57 20.70 -2.74
C ARG A 304 13.22 20.76 -3.45
N CYS A 305 12.55 19.62 -3.57
CA CYS A 305 11.19 19.53 -4.11
C CYS A 305 10.23 18.86 -3.12
N GLN A 306 8.94 19.16 -3.25
CA GLN A 306 7.88 18.37 -2.63
C GLN A 306 7.59 17.14 -3.51
N GLY A 307 7.37 15.99 -2.89
CA GLY A 307 7.02 14.76 -3.59
C GLY A 307 5.65 14.24 -3.21
N SER A 308 5.12 13.37 -4.06
CA SER A 308 3.90 12.60 -3.82
C SER A 308 4.26 11.19 -3.38
N VAL A 309 3.70 10.74 -2.26
CA VAL A 309 3.81 9.33 -1.83
C VAL A 309 2.86 8.51 -2.68
N MET A 310 3.40 7.57 -3.45
CA MET A 310 2.62 6.78 -4.43
C MET A 310 2.30 5.39 -3.91
N GLU A 311 3.29 4.73 -3.30
CA GLU A 311 3.16 3.39 -2.73
C GLU A 311 4.16 3.22 -1.59
N TRP A 312 3.82 2.43 -0.57
CA TRP A 312 4.76 2.02 0.45
C TRP A 312 4.40 0.64 0.98
N LYS A 313 5.42 -0.06 1.48
CA LYS A 313 5.22 -1.37 2.07
C LYS A 313 6.30 -1.68 3.10
N SER A 314 5.92 -2.46 4.10
CA SER A 314 6.86 -3.12 5.01
C SER A 314 6.32 -4.51 5.31
N GLN A 315 7.14 -5.54 5.13
CA GLN A 315 6.75 -6.93 5.31
C GLN A 315 7.95 -7.82 5.65
N SER A 316 7.68 -9.01 6.20
CA SER A 316 8.68 -10.07 6.25
C SER A 316 9.04 -10.48 4.83
N CYS A 317 10.33 -10.53 4.54
CA CYS A 317 10.85 -11.07 3.30
C CYS A 317 10.45 -12.54 3.21
N LYS A 318 9.69 -12.90 2.17
CA LYS A 318 9.28 -14.29 1.92
C LYS A 318 10.48 -15.20 1.64
N ARG A 319 11.57 -14.63 1.15
CA ARG A 319 12.82 -15.33 0.92
C ARG A 319 13.69 -15.28 2.18
N VAL A 320 14.25 -16.42 2.54
CA VAL A 320 15.23 -16.47 3.62
C VAL A 320 16.57 -15.91 3.13
N CYS A 321 16.96 -14.76 3.66
CA CYS A 321 18.23 -14.10 3.36
C CYS A 321 19.31 -14.60 4.32
N ARG A 322 20.49 -14.94 3.78
CA ARG A 322 21.66 -15.38 4.58
C ARG A 322 22.58 -14.24 5.01
N SER A 323 22.23 -13.00 4.70
CA SER A 323 23.03 -11.81 5.03
C SER A 323 22.20 -10.53 4.85
N THR A 324 22.66 -9.44 5.46
CA THR A 324 22.17 -8.08 5.20
C THR A 324 22.19 -7.73 3.73
N PHE A 325 23.29 -8.04 3.03
CA PHE A 325 23.41 -7.81 1.60
C PHE A 325 22.31 -8.53 0.79
N GLY A 326 21.94 -9.74 1.18
CA GLY A 326 20.83 -10.48 0.57
C GLY A 326 19.47 -9.85 0.87
N ALA A 327 19.24 -9.38 2.10
CA ALA A 327 18.00 -8.71 2.49
C ALA A 327 17.81 -7.39 1.73
N GLU A 328 18.87 -6.59 1.63
CA GLU A 328 18.91 -5.34 0.87
C GLU A 328 18.64 -5.55 -0.60
N THR A 329 19.20 -6.62 -1.18
CA THR A 329 18.92 -6.99 -2.58
C THR A 329 17.42 -7.27 -2.78
N MET A 330 16.78 -7.97 -1.84
CA MET A 330 15.34 -8.27 -1.94
C MET A 330 14.49 -7.01 -1.80
N ALA A 331 14.84 -6.12 -0.86
CA ALA A 331 14.16 -4.83 -0.71
C ALA A 331 14.31 -3.96 -1.97
N ALA A 332 15.50 -3.95 -2.59
CA ALA A 332 15.75 -3.22 -3.83
C ALA A 332 14.92 -3.75 -5.00
N ILE A 333 14.75 -5.07 -5.10
CA ILE A 333 13.91 -5.71 -6.12
C ILE A 333 12.45 -5.30 -5.92
N GLU A 334 11.90 -5.44 -4.71
CA GLU A 334 10.50 -5.06 -4.44
C GLU A 334 10.27 -3.56 -4.66
N GLY A 335 11.23 -2.70 -4.28
CA GLY A 335 11.16 -1.26 -4.53
C GLY A 335 11.15 -0.92 -6.04
N LEU A 336 11.99 -1.59 -6.83
CA LEU A 336 12.00 -1.42 -8.29
C LEU A 336 10.68 -1.89 -8.91
N GLU A 337 10.18 -3.06 -8.51
CA GLU A 337 8.90 -3.62 -8.98
C GLU A 337 7.73 -2.69 -8.65
N GLY A 338 7.64 -2.18 -7.42
CA GLY A 338 6.62 -1.20 -7.02
C GLY A 338 6.71 0.08 -7.86
N GLY A 339 7.91 0.60 -8.08
CA GLY A 339 8.13 1.75 -8.95
C GLY A 339 7.69 1.52 -10.40
N GLN A 340 7.99 0.34 -10.95
CA GLN A 340 7.58 -0.05 -12.30
C GLN A 340 6.06 -0.23 -12.41
N TYR A 341 5.43 -0.82 -11.38
CA TYR A 341 3.98 -1.00 -11.29
C TYR A 341 3.27 0.35 -11.23
N MET A 342 3.65 1.24 -10.30
CA MET A 342 3.03 2.56 -10.16
C MET A 342 3.18 3.41 -11.43
N ARG A 343 4.33 3.32 -12.12
CA ARG A 343 4.55 3.99 -13.40
C ARG A 343 3.64 3.44 -14.50
N ALA A 344 3.48 2.12 -14.59
CA ALA A 344 2.59 1.49 -15.57
C ALA A 344 1.11 1.74 -15.26
N LEU A 345 0.72 1.79 -13.98
CA LEU A 345 -0.62 2.15 -13.53
C LEU A 345 -0.97 3.57 -13.96
N LEU A 346 -0.13 4.55 -13.62
CA LEU A 346 -0.34 5.95 -14.02
C LEU A 346 -0.36 6.08 -15.54
N GLY A 347 0.57 5.44 -16.24
CA GLY A 347 0.61 5.44 -17.71
C GLY A 347 -0.66 4.88 -18.33
N SER A 348 -1.20 3.79 -17.78
CA SER A 348 -2.42 3.16 -18.28
C SER A 348 -3.66 4.01 -18.04
N LEU A 349 -3.74 4.68 -16.88
CA LEU A 349 -4.79 5.64 -16.58
C LEU A 349 -4.76 6.81 -17.58
N LEU A 350 -3.60 7.43 -17.78
CA LEU A 350 -3.47 8.57 -18.71
C LEU A 350 -3.63 8.20 -20.18
N ALA A 351 -3.41 6.94 -20.57
CA ALA A 351 -3.54 6.49 -21.96
C ALA A 351 -4.92 5.91 -22.29
N GLY A 352 -5.78 5.70 -21.28
CA GLY A 352 -7.08 5.04 -21.47
C GLY A 352 -7.00 3.58 -21.90
N LYS A 353 -5.83 2.95 -21.77
CA LYS A 353 -5.55 1.56 -22.18
C LYS A 353 -4.35 1.01 -21.41
N LEU A 354 -4.15 -0.31 -21.46
CA LEU A 354 -2.99 -0.93 -20.81
C LEU A 354 -1.69 -0.45 -21.47
N VAL A 355 -0.80 0.12 -20.66
CA VAL A 355 0.54 0.54 -21.07
C VAL A 355 1.55 -0.45 -20.50
N ASN A 356 2.42 -0.97 -21.37
CA ASN A 356 3.50 -1.86 -20.96
C ASN A 356 4.68 -1.09 -20.33
N HIS A 357 5.57 -1.81 -19.64
CA HIS A 357 6.72 -1.20 -18.97
C HIS A 357 7.64 -0.42 -19.90
N GLU A 358 7.83 -0.88 -21.15
CA GLU A 358 8.70 -0.22 -22.13
C GLU A 358 8.18 1.17 -22.51
N THR A 359 6.89 1.27 -22.82
CA THR A 359 6.24 2.55 -23.16
C THR A 359 6.21 3.47 -21.94
N ALA A 360 5.91 2.94 -20.75
CA ALA A 360 5.90 3.71 -19.52
C ALA A 360 7.30 4.28 -19.19
N ARG A 361 8.35 3.49 -19.43
CA ARG A 361 9.75 3.89 -19.24
C ARG A 361 10.20 5.01 -20.17
N GLN A 362 9.70 5.03 -21.42
CA GLN A 362 9.99 6.14 -22.35
C GLN A 362 9.45 7.48 -21.85
N ARG A 363 8.35 7.45 -21.07
CA ARG A 363 7.73 8.65 -20.52
C ARG A 363 8.36 9.11 -19.21
N TRP A 364 8.52 8.20 -18.24
CA TRP A 364 9.03 8.55 -16.91
C TRP A 364 10.25 7.73 -16.49
N ARG A 365 11.25 8.45 -15.98
CA ARG A 365 12.43 7.89 -15.34
C ARG A 365 12.05 7.26 -13.98
N LEU A 366 12.78 6.22 -13.55
CA LEU A 366 12.56 5.49 -12.29
C LEU A 366 13.87 5.22 -11.56
N LEU A 367 14.23 6.08 -10.60
CA LEU A 367 15.49 6.00 -9.86
C LEU A 367 15.32 5.12 -8.60
N CYS A 368 16.14 4.09 -8.45
CA CYS A 368 16.23 3.39 -7.17
C CYS A 368 17.22 4.10 -6.25
N ALA A 369 16.85 4.26 -4.99
CA ALA A 369 17.67 4.86 -3.94
C ALA A 369 17.98 3.79 -2.88
N THR A 370 19.27 3.57 -2.62
CA THR A 370 19.77 2.58 -1.66
C THR A 370 20.69 3.24 -0.65
N ASP A 371 20.57 2.92 0.62
CA ASP A 371 21.59 3.25 1.64
C ASP A 371 22.68 2.18 1.74
N CYS A 372 22.46 1.00 1.16
CA CYS A 372 23.40 -0.10 1.09
C CYS A 372 24.53 0.13 0.07
N LYS A 373 25.65 0.71 0.54
CA LYS A 373 26.84 0.95 -0.30
C LYS A 373 27.35 -0.30 -1.01
N SER A 374 27.30 -1.45 -0.34
CA SER A 374 27.79 -2.71 -0.90
C SER A 374 26.94 -3.20 -2.08
N LEU A 375 25.61 -3.02 -2.03
CA LEU A 375 24.70 -3.28 -3.15
C LEU A 375 24.98 -2.35 -4.32
N TYR A 376 25.09 -1.05 -4.06
CA TYR A 376 25.44 -0.05 -5.08
C TYR A 376 26.75 -0.40 -5.79
N ASP A 377 27.81 -0.70 -5.03
CA ASP A 377 29.13 -1.03 -5.57
C ASP A 377 29.11 -2.34 -6.35
N HIS A 378 28.42 -3.35 -5.85
CA HIS A 378 28.29 -4.63 -6.53
C HIS A 378 27.63 -4.45 -7.89
N LEU A 379 26.53 -3.72 -7.96
CA LEU A 379 25.78 -3.53 -9.19
C LEU A 379 26.57 -2.68 -10.21
N HIS A 380 27.25 -1.62 -9.78
CA HIS A 380 28.02 -0.72 -10.66
C HIS A 380 29.39 -1.23 -11.10
N LYS A 381 29.94 -2.27 -10.47
CA LYS A 381 31.26 -2.79 -10.83
C LYS A 381 31.28 -3.35 -12.25
N THR A 382 32.19 -2.85 -13.08
CA THR A 382 32.49 -3.39 -14.42
C THR A 382 33.36 -4.65 -14.29
N GLY A 383 32.79 -5.83 -14.55
CA GLY A 383 33.46 -7.14 -14.51
C GLY A 383 32.70 -8.17 -13.69
N THR A 384 33.00 -9.46 -13.86
CA THR A 384 32.46 -10.52 -12.99
C THR A 384 33.02 -10.32 -11.58
N GLY A 385 32.23 -9.70 -10.71
CA GLY A 385 32.52 -9.65 -9.28
C GLY A 385 32.68 -11.06 -8.70
N LYS A 386 33.23 -11.15 -7.49
CA LYS A 386 33.23 -12.41 -6.74
C LYS A 386 31.78 -12.89 -6.64
N ILE A 387 31.50 -14.08 -7.19
CA ILE A 387 30.16 -14.67 -7.14
C ILE A 387 29.73 -14.70 -5.68
N ALA A 388 28.50 -14.24 -5.41
CA ALA A 388 27.95 -14.30 -4.06
C ALA A 388 28.08 -15.74 -3.53
N ALA A 389 28.48 -15.90 -2.26
CA ALA A 389 28.60 -17.23 -1.66
C ALA A 389 27.27 -18.00 -1.74
N ASP A 390 26.15 -17.27 -1.67
CA ASP A 390 24.83 -17.77 -2.03
C ASP A 390 24.62 -17.71 -3.55
N ARG A 391 24.59 -18.89 -4.19
CA ARG A 391 24.37 -19.04 -5.63
C ARG A 391 22.99 -18.55 -6.09
N ARG A 392 21.95 -18.66 -5.24
CA ARG A 392 20.63 -18.13 -5.61
C ARG A 392 20.66 -16.61 -5.61
N LEU A 393 21.29 -15.98 -4.63
CA LEU A 393 21.42 -14.52 -4.56
C LEU A 393 22.14 -13.95 -5.81
N ALA A 394 23.09 -14.70 -6.37
CA ALA A 394 23.74 -14.31 -7.62
C ALA A 394 22.76 -14.19 -8.80
N ILE A 395 21.70 -15.00 -8.85
CA ILE A 395 20.66 -14.92 -9.88
C ILE A 395 19.83 -13.65 -9.71
N ASP A 396 19.43 -13.32 -8.48
CA ASP A 396 18.62 -12.12 -8.23
C ASP A 396 19.42 -10.84 -8.48
N LEU A 397 20.70 -10.81 -8.12
CA LEU A 397 21.60 -9.70 -8.45
C LEU A 397 21.76 -9.53 -9.95
N ALA A 398 21.84 -10.63 -10.70
CA ALA A 398 21.90 -10.59 -12.16
C ALA A 398 20.58 -10.07 -12.76
N ALA A 399 19.43 -10.54 -12.26
CA ALA A 399 18.11 -10.08 -12.68
C ALA A 399 17.90 -8.59 -12.35
N LEU A 400 18.19 -8.17 -11.12
CA LEU A 400 18.14 -6.76 -10.70
C LEU A 400 19.05 -5.89 -11.57
N ARG A 401 20.27 -6.34 -11.87
CA ARG A 401 21.17 -5.62 -12.77
C ARG A 401 20.58 -5.50 -14.18
N GLN A 402 20.00 -6.58 -14.71
CA GLN A 402 19.37 -6.57 -16.03
C GLN A 402 18.22 -5.56 -16.09
N GLU A 403 17.34 -5.55 -15.09
CA GLU A 403 16.23 -4.60 -15.01
C GLU A 403 16.73 -3.15 -14.87
N LEU A 404 17.71 -2.89 -14.00
CA LEU A 404 18.31 -1.55 -13.87
C LEU A 404 19.02 -1.10 -15.15
N ILE A 405 19.63 -2.02 -15.91
CA ILE A 405 20.19 -1.70 -17.24
C ILE A 405 19.08 -1.29 -18.20
N ALA A 406 17.96 -1.99 -18.17
CA ALA A 406 16.81 -1.70 -19.01
C ALA A 406 16.20 -0.32 -18.66
N GLU A 407 16.26 0.09 -17.39
CA GLU A 407 15.84 1.41 -16.90
C GLU A 407 16.84 2.56 -17.19
N LYS A 408 17.95 2.36 -17.89
CA LYS A 408 18.93 3.44 -18.10
C LYS A 408 18.38 4.61 -18.92
N TRP A 409 18.60 5.84 -18.43
CA TRP A 409 18.47 7.09 -19.19
C TRP A 409 19.75 7.94 -19.19
N VAL A 410 20.82 7.44 -18.57
CA VAL A 410 22.20 7.96 -18.63
C VAL A 410 23.16 6.77 -18.74
N SER A 411 24.47 7.02 -18.82
CA SER A 411 25.48 5.95 -18.94
C SER A 411 25.51 4.99 -17.75
N LYS A 412 25.22 5.51 -16.55
CA LYS A 412 25.15 4.74 -15.29
C LYS A 412 23.77 4.12 -15.09
N MET A 413 23.72 3.02 -14.36
CA MET A 413 22.45 2.44 -13.93
C MET A 413 21.73 3.40 -12.98
N PRO A 414 20.39 3.43 -12.98
CA PRO A 414 19.61 4.30 -12.13
C PRO A 414 19.45 3.72 -10.71
N LEU A 415 20.58 3.51 -10.05
CA LEU A 415 20.64 3.15 -8.64
C LEU A 415 21.55 4.17 -7.96
N GLN A 416 21.01 5.00 -7.09
CA GLN A 416 21.74 6.02 -6.36
C GLN A 416 22.01 5.56 -4.93
N TRP A 417 23.27 5.60 -4.52
CA TRP A 417 23.62 5.44 -3.11
C TRP A 417 23.33 6.73 -2.34
N ILE A 418 22.61 6.63 -1.23
CA ILE A 418 22.34 7.71 -0.29
C ILE A 418 23.10 7.38 1.00
N PRO A 419 24.07 8.21 1.44
CA PRO A 419 24.75 8.00 2.71
C PRO A 419 23.75 8.07 3.86
N THR A 420 23.76 7.07 4.74
CA THR A 420 23.14 7.16 6.05
C THR A 420 23.95 8.15 6.90
N ALA A 421 23.27 9.14 7.47
CA ALA A 421 23.88 10.22 8.26
C ALA A 421 24.35 9.75 9.64
#